data_AF-A0A0D2MVZ3-F1
#
_entry.id   AF-A0A0D2MVZ3-F1
#
_cell.length_a   1.000
_cell.length_b   1.000
_cell.length_c   1.000
_cell.angle_alpha   90.00
_cell.angle_beta   90.00
_cell.angle_gamma   90.00
#
_symmetry.space_group_name_H-M   'P 1'
#
loop_
_entity.id
_entity.type
_entity.pdbx_description
1 polymer ?
#
loop_
_entity_poly.entity_id
_entity_poly.type
_entity_poly.pdbx_seq_one_letter_code
_entity_poly.pdbx_strand_id
1 'polypeptide(L)'
;MSPWVQAGMRVAVGGLAVAAIIPATGGQGGGRGVAEAAGKPAALEGGVRAVIKINAATFEAREEAAGPGLPPSGRDTNGRRGDQRAAQQCQEPQRSPPQQPLLQQAQCVEEGTGVVPVGVLCEDLEGCAGVASRQIEAVHVPVEPKHGANSEAWRVIGPYMRLYGSGALSSSTLWNPEFTHMFVPGVGSQAYFIGQAYNRTIVVGINNPLAHPDHWAEMAATFVRAFPAAIFSHIGPRFAQVLKDTQGYTINDCGAETSIQVQKFSYSKRTRTIRNGVRDATAAGVVVRELLPADVTTGIMQQLLAVTGDWLEQKRVSDKVMRVYIRHIDYDNLQLAEGVRLFVAEAPSGADAVANGAAPKTVCGFVLVDPMFRDGAVYGYVTSVNRMLRGSHPGVLKLMYNDIMAFMKREGKEVLTFGFSPFFNVQKTPFCGPWWMELSVRYFYEHCTPLYEFKNLAFSKARYGGGVVGDAYHDPNVTMTHVYGASRAAFLPGMALLDNWVLLMTSGIVSSALETFLKVLGLRRHVGPPGVEGNACPALRGAASAASLTSLGSLTSLASSGGGWLPGAESGCRRISSGGPPSPRIAA
;
A
#
# COMPACT_ATOMS: atom_id res chain seq x y z
N MET A 1 -25.10 4.41 49.92
CA MET A 1 -25.86 3.18 50.24
C MET A 1 -26.75 2.82 49.05
N SER A 2 -27.15 1.56 48.96
CA SER A 2 -28.19 0.93 48.11
C SER A 2 -29.51 1.72 47.88
N PRO A 3 -30.44 1.27 46.99
CA PRO A 3 -30.27 0.53 45.70
C PRO A 3 -31.36 0.72 44.61
N TRP A 4 -31.22 0.02 43.46
CA TRP A 4 -32.26 -0.34 42.45
C TRP A 4 -32.96 0.83 41.71
N VAL A 5 -33.56 0.69 40.51
CA VAL A 5 -34.17 -0.46 39.81
C VAL A 5 -33.57 -0.69 38.41
N GLN A 6 -33.51 -1.96 37.97
CA GLN A 6 -33.22 -2.36 36.59
C GLN A 6 -34.50 -2.46 35.76
N ALA A 7 -34.50 -1.93 34.52
CA ALA A 7 -35.52 -2.21 33.51
C ALA A 7 -34.87 -2.89 32.28
N GLY A 8 -34.99 -4.21 32.18
CA GLY A 8 -34.32 -5.01 31.15
C GLY A 8 -35.12 -5.14 29.85
N MET A 9 -34.80 -4.34 28.83
CA MET A 9 -35.41 -4.47 27.51
C MET A 9 -34.74 -5.57 26.68
N ARG A 10 -35.34 -6.77 26.64
CA ARG A 10 -34.89 -7.88 25.79
C ARG A 10 -35.27 -7.64 24.33
N VAL A 11 -34.31 -7.20 23.51
CA VAL A 11 -34.46 -7.25 22.04
C VAL A 11 -34.22 -8.69 21.57
N ALA A 12 -35.24 -9.30 20.96
CA ALA A 12 -35.12 -10.64 20.40
C ALA A 12 -34.36 -10.57 19.06
N VAL A 13 -33.11 -11.07 19.05
CA VAL A 13 -32.35 -11.26 17.81
C VAL A 13 -32.89 -12.49 17.08
N GLY A 14 -33.87 -12.29 16.22
CA GLY A 14 -34.38 -13.33 15.33
C GLY A 14 -33.28 -13.79 14.36
N GLY A 15 -32.86 -15.05 14.48
CA GLY A 15 -31.82 -15.62 13.63
C GLY A 15 -32.29 -15.75 12.18
N LEU A 16 -31.77 -14.93 11.28
CA LEU A 16 -32.10 -14.99 9.85
C LEU A 16 -31.41 -16.19 9.21
N ALA A 17 -32.10 -17.33 9.16
CA ALA A 17 -31.60 -18.54 8.51
C ALA A 17 -31.55 -18.33 6.98
N VAL A 18 -30.34 -18.23 6.43
CA VAL A 18 -30.12 -18.16 4.97
C VAL A 18 -30.37 -19.55 4.38
N ALA A 19 -31.59 -19.78 3.90
CA ALA A 19 -31.96 -21.03 3.25
C ALA A 19 -31.21 -21.20 1.92
N ALA A 20 -30.38 -22.25 1.82
CA ALA A 20 -29.72 -22.62 0.58
C ALA A 20 -30.75 -23.22 -0.39
N ILE A 21 -30.99 -22.55 -1.52
CA ILE A 21 -31.86 -23.07 -2.59
C ILE A 21 -31.11 -24.17 -3.33
N ILE A 22 -31.41 -25.43 -2.99
CA ILE A 22 -30.95 -26.61 -3.72
C ILE A 22 -32.00 -26.95 -4.78
N PRO A 23 -31.65 -27.04 -6.08
CA PRO A 23 -32.58 -27.51 -7.11
C PRO A 23 -32.90 -28.99 -6.91
N ALA A 24 -34.18 -29.34 -6.75
CA ALA A 24 -34.60 -30.72 -6.60
C ALA A 24 -34.65 -31.43 -7.97
N THR A 25 -33.67 -32.30 -8.24
CA THR A 25 -33.68 -33.19 -9.41
C THR A 25 -34.58 -34.41 -9.14
N GLY A 26 -35.89 -34.25 -9.33
CA GLY A 26 -36.78 -35.38 -9.54
C GLY A 26 -36.54 -36.00 -10.92
N GLY A 27 -36.66 -37.32 -11.05
CA GLY A 27 -36.53 -37.99 -12.35
C GLY A 27 -37.19 -39.36 -12.36
N GLN A 28 -37.54 -39.85 -13.55
CA GLN A 28 -37.74 -41.27 -13.85
C GLN A 28 -37.89 -41.53 -15.35
N GLY A 29 -37.39 -42.69 -15.80
CA GLY A 29 -37.99 -43.48 -16.88
C GLY A 29 -37.53 -43.24 -18.32
N GLY A 30 -37.50 -44.32 -19.10
CA GLY A 30 -37.41 -44.29 -20.57
C GLY A 30 -36.01 -44.50 -21.14
N GLY A 31 -35.62 -45.75 -21.41
CA GLY A 31 -34.38 -46.08 -22.13
C GLY A 31 -34.63 -46.75 -23.47
N ARG A 32 -33.75 -46.51 -24.44
CA ARG A 32 -33.40 -47.41 -25.56
C ARG A 32 -32.06 -46.94 -26.14
N GLY A 33 -31.21 -47.89 -26.53
CA GLY A 33 -29.90 -47.57 -27.10
C GLY A 33 -29.92 -47.47 -28.62
N VAL A 34 -29.13 -46.54 -29.15
CA VAL A 34 -28.59 -46.55 -30.52
C VAL A 34 -27.12 -46.14 -30.39
N ALA A 35 -26.23 -46.74 -31.17
CA ALA A 35 -24.81 -46.40 -31.18
C ALA A 35 -24.51 -45.46 -32.36
N GLU A 36 -23.70 -44.42 -32.15
CA GLU A 36 -23.05 -43.73 -33.27
C GLU A 36 -21.70 -43.09 -32.90
N ALA A 37 -21.05 -42.52 -33.92
CA ALA A 37 -19.61 -42.36 -34.03
C ALA A 37 -18.97 -41.24 -33.17
N ALA A 38 -17.65 -41.36 -32.98
CA ALA A 38 -16.83 -40.31 -32.41
C ALA A 38 -16.63 -39.16 -33.41
N GLY A 39 -17.17 -37.97 -33.10
CA GLY A 39 -16.91 -36.72 -33.82
C GLY A 39 -16.36 -35.65 -32.88
N LYS A 40 -15.24 -35.01 -33.24
CA LYS A 40 -14.73 -33.84 -32.51
C LYS A 40 -15.59 -32.61 -32.85
N PRO A 41 -16.19 -31.90 -31.88
CA PRO A 41 -16.75 -30.57 -32.14
C PRO A 41 -15.61 -29.56 -32.36
N ALA A 42 -15.75 -28.71 -33.38
CA ALA A 42 -14.83 -27.59 -33.60
C ALA A 42 -15.10 -26.45 -32.60
N ALA A 43 -14.06 -25.65 -32.30
CA ALA A 43 -14.22 -24.48 -31.44
C ALA A 43 -14.96 -23.35 -32.16
N LEU A 44 -16.09 -22.90 -31.60
CA LEU A 44 -16.80 -21.70 -32.04
C LEU A 44 -16.24 -20.47 -31.30
N GLU A 45 -15.28 -19.78 -31.92
CA GLU A 45 -14.77 -18.49 -31.42
C GLU A 45 -15.78 -17.35 -31.67
N GLY A 46 -16.91 -17.38 -30.96
CA GLY A 46 -17.97 -16.36 -31.00
C GLY A 46 -17.67 -15.08 -30.19
N GLY A 47 -16.45 -14.56 -30.27
CA GLY A 47 -16.02 -13.40 -29.48
C GLY A 47 -16.59 -12.07 -29.99
N VAL A 48 -17.53 -11.47 -29.25
CA VAL A 48 -18.13 -10.16 -29.60
C VAL A 48 -17.10 -9.03 -29.41
N ARG A 49 -16.33 -8.73 -30.46
CA ARG A 49 -15.51 -7.52 -30.54
C ARG A 49 -16.39 -6.31 -30.83
N ALA A 50 -16.54 -5.42 -29.86
CA ALA A 50 -16.98 -4.05 -30.10
C ALA A 50 -15.88 -3.29 -30.86
N VAL A 51 -15.98 -3.22 -32.19
CA VAL A 51 -15.00 -2.51 -33.04
C VAL A 51 -15.30 -1.01 -33.01
N ILE A 52 -14.70 -0.30 -32.05
CA ILE A 52 -14.66 1.16 -32.06
C ILE A 52 -13.67 1.59 -33.14
N LYS A 53 -14.17 2.19 -34.23
CA LYS A 53 -13.32 2.78 -35.28
C LYS A 53 -12.86 4.16 -34.83
N ILE A 54 -11.59 4.28 -34.43
CA ILE A 54 -10.93 5.57 -34.21
C ILE A 54 -10.39 6.05 -35.57
N ASN A 55 -10.88 7.20 -36.07
CA ASN A 55 -10.27 7.88 -37.21
C ASN A 55 -9.11 8.73 -36.71
N ALA A 56 -7.87 8.28 -36.96
CA ALA A 56 -6.68 9.06 -36.68
C ALA A 56 -6.51 10.19 -37.71
N ALA A 57 -7.06 11.38 -37.41
CA ALA A 57 -6.75 12.60 -38.15
C ALA A 57 -5.39 13.16 -37.67
N THR A 58 -4.43 13.28 -38.58
CA THR A 58 -3.10 13.83 -38.29
C THR A 58 -3.20 15.30 -37.89
N PHE A 59 -2.55 15.68 -36.79
CA PHE A 59 -2.43 17.07 -36.35
C PHE A 59 -0.96 17.50 -36.42
N GLU A 60 -0.63 18.33 -37.40
CA GLU A 60 0.69 18.96 -37.49
C GLU A 60 0.77 20.11 -36.48
N ALA A 61 1.72 20.05 -35.56
CA ALA A 61 2.00 21.15 -34.66
C ALA A 61 2.83 22.21 -35.41
N ARG A 62 2.30 23.44 -35.53
CA ARG A 62 3.11 24.58 -35.97
C ARG A 62 4.05 25.00 -34.86
N GLU A 63 5.35 24.89 -35.13
CA GLU A 63 6.42 25.45 -34.32
C GLU A 63 6.56 26.95 -34.68
N GLU A 64 6.27 27.85 -33.74
CA GLU A 64 6.36 29.30 -33.95
C GLU A 64 7.57 29.85 -33.17
N ALA A 65 8.53 30.43 -33.90
CA ALA A 65 9.87 30.69 -33.39
C ALA A 65 10.01 32.04 -32.67
N ALA A 66 10.56 32.03 -31.46
CA ALA A 66 10.97 33.24 -30.74
C ALA A 66 12.47 33.55 -30.97
N GLY A 67 12.75 34.75 -31.47
CA GLY A 67 14.10 35.25 -31.75
C GLY A 67 14.91 35.66 -30.49
N PRO A 68 16.20 36.03 -30.65
CA PRO A 68 17.18 35.76 -29.59
C PRO A 68 17.79 36.97 -28.87
N GLY A 69 18.22 36.72 -27.63
CA GLY A 69 19.52 37.16 -27.11
C GLY A 69 19.56 38.38 -26.19
N LEU A 70 20.37 38.27 -25.12
CA LEU A 70 21.39 39.24 -24.67
C LEU A 70 22.34 38.49 -23.67
N PRO A 71 23.58 38.98 -23.40
CA PRO A 71 24.69 38.13 -22.94
C PRO A 71 24.94 38.15 -21.42
N PRO A 72 25.73 37.20 -20.88
CA PRO A 72 26.21 37.25 -19.50
C PRO A 72 27.27 38.34 -19.29
N SER A 73 27.17 39.05 -18.17
CA SER A 73 28.28 39.82 -17.59
C SER A 73 28.95 39.00 -16.48
N GLY A 74 30.19 39.33 -16.13
CA GLY A 74 30.91 38.66 -15.07
C GLY A 74 32.19 39.39 -14.66
N ARG A 75 32.82 38.90 -13.58
CA ARG A 75 33.97 39.50 -12.87
C ARG A 75 33.61 40.76 -12.05
N ASP A 76 34.37 41.16 -11.01
CA ASP A 76 35.69 40.68 -10.57
C ASP A 76 35.96 40.82 -9.05
N THR A 77 37.11 40.29 -8.61
CA THR A 77 37.96 40.70 -7.46
C THR A 77 37.55 40.47 -5.99
N ASN A 78 38.35 39.62 -5.32
CA ASN A 78 39.12 39.83 -4.08
C ASN A 78 38.53 40.64 -2.89
N GLY A 79 38.51 39.99 -1.72
CA GLY A 79 38.55 40.63 -0.38
C GLY A 79 39.34 39.77 0.62
N ARG A 80 40.29 40.35 1.37
CA ARG A 80 41.21 39.62 2.28
C ARG A 80 40.86 39.77 3.76
N ARG A 81 41.08 38.67 4.52
CA ARG A 81 41.54 38.56 5.93
C ARG A 81 40.90 39.45 7.02
N GLY A 82 40.50 38.82 8.12
CA GLY A 82 40.13 39.51 9.37
C GLY A 82 40.11 38.58 10.60
N ASP A 83 41.25 38.02 11.01
CA ASP A 83 41.37 37.35 12.31
C ASP A 83 41.30 38.37 13.46
N GLN A 84 40.38 38.21 14.40
CA GLN A 84 40.55 38.65 15.79
C GLN A 84 39.97 37.62 16.78
N ARG A 85 40.51 37.65 18.01
CA ARG A 85 40.31 36.68 19.10
C ARG A 85 39.45 37.27 20.23
N ALA A 86 39.32 36.48 21.31
CA ALA A 86 38.63 36.72 22.58
C ALA A 86 37.10 36.51 22.47
N ALA A 87 36.46 35.56 23.15
CA ALA A 87 36.69 34.96 24.48
C ALA A 87 36.41 35.91 25.64
N GLN A 88 35.19 35.79 26.20
CA GLN A 88 34.84 36.24 27.53
C GLN A 88 33.92 35.20 28.18
N GLN A 89 33.85 35.19 29.51
CA GLN A 89 33.40 34.08 30.35
C GLN A 89 32.51 34.62 31.49
N CYS A 90 31.69 33.74 32.09
CA CYS A 90 30.70 34.04 33.15
C CYS A 90 29.47 34.83 32.63
N GLN A 91 28.29 34.77 33.28
CA GLN A 91 27.95 34.24 34.60
C GLN A 91 26.47 33.76 34.65
N GLU A 92 26.15 32.76 35.48
CA GLU A 92 24.75 32.52 35.92
C GLU A 92 24.38 33.48 37.05
N PRO A 93 23.09 33.84 37.18
CA PRO A 93 22.46 33.80 38.50
C PRO A 93 21.10 33.05 38.53
N GLN A 94 20.53 32.93 39.72
CA GLN A 94 19.51 31.92 40.07
C GLN A 94 18.04 32.35 39.87
N ARG A 95 17.18 31.33 39.93
CA ARG A 95 15.70 31.33 40.06
C ARG A 95 15.12 32.49 40.89
N SER A 96 13.96 33.00 40.48
CA SER A 96 12.65 32.66 41.09
C SER A 96 11.44 33.29 40.34
N PRO A 97 10.21 32.76 40.46
CA PRO A 97 9.00 33.20 39.71
C PRO A 97 8.31 34.41 40.41
N PRO A 98 7.28 35.12 39.86
CA PRO A 98 5.98 34.54 39.45
C PRO A 98 5.17 35.28 38.33
N GLN A 99 3.89 34.89 38.22
CA GLN A 99 2.69 35.59 37.70
C GLN A 99 2.14 35.21 36.30
N GLN A 100 0.81 35.17 36.26
CA GLN A 100 -0.06 35.05 35.08
C GLN A 100 -0.72 36.41 34.79
N PRO A 101 -1.09 36.67 33.53
CA PRO A 101 -2.39 37.25 33.17
C PRO A 101 -3.27 36.11 32.61
N LEU A 102 -4.47 35.79 33.10
CA LEU A 102 -5.64 36.63 33.44
C LEU A 102 -6.23 37.30 32.18
N LEU A 103 -7.47 36.94 31.85
CA LEU A 103 -8.19 37.43 30.67
C LEU A 103 -8.37 38.95 30.73
N GLN A 104 -8.34 39.60 29.57
CA GLN A 104 -8.89 40.94 29.40
C GLN A 104 -9.78 40.99 28.16
N GLN A 105 -10.90 41.71 28.27
CA GLN A 105 -11.95 41.75 27.26
C GLN A 105 -11.58 42.73 26.14
N ALA A 106 -11.80 42.33 24.88
CA ALA A 106 -11.81 43.28 23.78
C ALA A 106 -13.13 44.05 23.79
N GLN A 107 -13.10 45.33 24.17
CA GLN A 107 -14.21 46.25 23.95
C GLN A 107 -14.16 46.82 22.53
N CYS A 108 -15.32 47.18 22.00
CA CYS A 108 -15.46 47.78 20.68
C CYS A 108 -14.87 49.20 20.63
N VAL A 109 -14.38 49.59 19.45
CA VAL A 109 -14.21 50.99 19.04
C VAL A 109 -14.99 51.17 17.75
N GLU A 110 -15.85 52.19 17.68
CA GLU A 110 -16.64 52.51 16.50
C GLU A 110 -15.93 53.60 15.67
N GLU A 111 -15.66 53.30 14.40
CA GLU A 111 -15.35 54.26 13.32
C GLU A 111 -15.46 53.48 11.98
N GLY A 112 -16.05 53.98 10.90
CA GLY A 112 -16.83 55.21 10.74
C GLY A 112 -17.23 55.41 9.27
N THR A 113 -18.53 55.28 8.95
CA THR A 113 -19.20 55.69 7.68
C THR A 113 -18.61 55.22 6.32
N GLY A 114 -19.37 54.42 5.56
CA GLY A 114 -18.98 54.01 4.20
C GLY A 114 -20.07 53.31 3.39
N VAL A 115 -21.34 53.72 3.50
CA VAL A 115 -22.47 53.05 2.83
C VAL A 115 -22.59 53.50 1.37
N VAL A 116 -22.39 52.56 0.44
CA VAL A 116 -22.73 52.71 -0.99
C VAL A 116 -23.91 51.77 -1.30
N PRO A 117 -25.01 52.24 -1.90
CA PRO A 117 -26.20 51.41 -2.12
C PRO A 117 -26.03 50.48 -3.33
N VAL A 118 -25.76 49.20 -3.08
CA VAL A 118 -25.86 48.15 -4.12
C VAL A 118 -27.33 47.73 -4.28
N GLY A 119 -28.11 48.64 -4.84
CA GLY A 119 -29.52 48.43 -5.20
C GLY A 119 -29.69 48.27 -6.70
N VAL A 120 -29.23 47.15 -7.26
CA VAL A 120 -29.49 46.78 -8.66
C VAL A 120 -30.46 45.60 -8.67
N LEU A 121 -31.70 45.87 -9.11
CA LEU A 121 -32.68 44.85 -9.42
C LEU A 121 -32.24 44.14 -10.71
N CYS A 122 -31.84 42.87 -10.61
CA CYS A 122 -31.73 41.97 -11.75
C CYS A 122 -33.08 41.29 -11.99
N GLU A 123 -34.07 42.09 -12.41
CA GLU A 123 -35.18 41.60 -13.23
C GLU A 123 -34.68 41.45 -14.69
N ASP A 124 -35.40 40.69 -15.52
CA ASP A 124 -35.13 40.45 -16.95
C ASP A 124 -33.77 39.83 -17.34
N LEU A 125 -33.59 38.53 -17.00
CA LEU A 125 -32.67 37.62 -17.70
C LEU A 125 -33.37 36.35 -18.24
N GLU A 126 -34.54 36.54 -18.87
CA GLU A 126 -35.17 35.51 -19.74
C GLU A 126 -34.38 35.33 -21.06
N GLY A 127 -33.10 34.95 -20.97
CA GLY A 127 -32.17 34.88 -22.12
C GLY A 127 -31.17 33.74 -22.11
N CYS A 128 -31.00 32.99 -21.02
CA CYS A 128 -29.99 31.92 -20.93
C CYS A 128 -30.47 30.53 -21.41
N ALA A 129 -31.66 30.44 -22.01
CA ALA A 129 -32.22 29.20 -22.55
C ALA A 129 -31.61 28.86 -23.93
N GLY A 130 -30.36 28.38 -23.97
CA GLY A 130 -29.76 28.03 -25.27
C GLY A 130 -28.30 27.57 -25.34
N VAL A 131 -27.55 27.45 -24.23
CA VAL A 131 -26.21 26.83 -24.29
C VAL A 131 -26.38 25.33 -24.48
N ALA A 132 -26.48 24.89 -25.74
CA ALA A 132 -26.55 23.49 -26.10
C ALA A 132 -25.36 22.75 -25.47
N SER A 133 -25.65 21.71 -24.68
CA SER A 133 -24.64 20.97 -23.93
C SER A 133 -23.69 20.25 -24.91
N ARG A 134 -22.57 20.90 -25.22
CA ARG A 134 -21.55 20.43 -26.16
C ARG A 134 -21.12 19.02 -25.73
N GLN A 135 -21.45 18.02 -26.54
CA GLN A 135 -21.02 16.65 -26.27
C GLN A 135 -19.50 16.60 -26.43
N ILE A 136 -18.80 16.52 -25.31
CA ILE A 136 -17.35 16.35 -25.30
C ILE A 136 -17.07 14.88 -25.53
N GLU A 137 -16.43 14.57 -26.66
CA GLU A 137 -16.15 13.19 -27.06
C GLU A 137 -15.10 12.58 -26.14
N ALA A 138 -15.49 11.55 -25.39
CA ALA A 138 -14.62 10.83 -24.48
C ALA A 138 -13.98 9.63 -25.19
N VAL A 139 -12.66 9.55 -25.18
CA VAL A 139 -11.89 8.47 -25.81
C VAL A 139 -11.48 7.46 -24.74
N HIS A 140 -11.66 6.17 -25.02
CA HIS A 140 -11.33 5.08 -24.09
C HIS A 140 -9.97 4.48 -24.45
N VAL A 141 -8.92 4.89 -23.75
CA VAL A 141 -7.53 4.55 -24.04
C VAL A 141 -7.08 3.37 -23.15
N PRO A 142 -6.78 2.18 -23.70
CA PRO A 142 -6.29 1.05 -22.91
C PRO A 142 -4.82 1.24 -22.52
N VAL A 143 -4.41 0.61 -21.41
CA VAL A 143 -3.02 0.66 -20.93
C VAL A 143 -2.19 -0.47 -21.52
N GLU A 144 -1.00 -0.14 -22.03
CA GLU A 144 -0.07 -1.08 -22.67
C GLU A 144 1.30 -1.08 -21.96
N PRO A 145 1.47 -1.85 -20.86
CA PRO A 145 2.65 -1.77 -19.99
C PRO A 145 3.98 -2.00 -20.70
N LYS A 146 3.98 -2.92 -21.68
CA LYS A 146 5.15 -3.27 -22.50
C LYS A 146 5.72 -2.06 -23.24
N HIS A 147 4.85 -1.19 -23.75
CA HIS A 147 5.26 0.05 -24.41
C HIS A 147 5.59 1.14 -23.39
N GLY A 148 4.94 1.12 -22.22
CA GLY A 148 5.28 1.96 -21.07
C GLY A 148 5.16 3.44 -21.40
N ALA A 149 6.24 4.18 -21.20
CA ALA A 149 6.36 5.58 -21.65
C ALA A 149 6.05 5.82 -23.15
N ASN A 150 6.22 4.79 -24.00
CA ASN A 150 5.91 4.87 -25.44
C ASN A 150 4.48 4.44 -25.78
N SER A 151 3.65 4.06 -24.80
CA SER A 151 2.24 3.72 -25.01
C SER A 151 1.40 4.95 -25.36
N GLU A 152 0.29 4.76 -26.07
CA GLU A 152 -0.67 5.85 -26.30
C GLU A 152 -1.26 6.39 -24.99
N ALA A 153 -1.49 5.53 -24.00
CA ALA A 153 -1.90 5.92 -22.66
C ALA A 153 -0.91 6.91 -22.02
N TRP A 154 0.40 6.64 -22.06
CA TRP A 154 1.38 7.60 -21.55
C TRP A 154 1.44 8.87 -22.41
N ARG A 155 1.39 8.74 -23.74
CA ARG A 155 1.43 9.87 -24.69
C ARG A 155 0.34 10.90 -24.42
N VAL A 156 -0.90 10.49 -24.16
CA VAL A 156 -2.04 11.42 -23.99
C VAL A 156 -2.39 11.73 -22.53
N ILE A 157 -2.00 10.86 -21.57
CA ILE A 157 -2.39 10.98 -20.16
C ILE A 157 -1.19 11.31 -19.26
N GLY A 158 0.04 10.96 -19.65
CA GLY A 158 1.28 11.32 -18.95
C GLY A 158 1.41 12.81 -18.58
N PRO A 159 1.00 13.78 -19.44
CA PRO A 159 0.95 15.19 -19.06
C PRO A 159 0.00 15.47 -17.88
N TYR A 160 -1.20 14.89 -17.88
CA TYR A 160 -2.18 15.02 -16.80
C TYR A 160 -1.75 14.26 -15.55
N MET A 161 -1.04 13.13 -15.70
CA MET A 161 -0.39 12.42 -14.59
C MET A 161 0.65 13.31 -13.91
N ARG A 162 1.51 13.99 -14.69
CA ARG A 162 2.56 14.88 -14.16
C ARG A 162 2.01 16.15 -13.51
N LEU A 163 0.80 16.59 -13.84
CA LEU A 163 0.12 17.71 -13.18
C LEU A 163 -0.68 17.29 -11.94
N TYR A 164 -1.47 16.22 -12.03
CA TYR A 164 -2.55 15.90 -11.07
C TYR A 164 -2.39 14.54 -10.35
N GLY A 165 -1.40 13.73 -10.73
CA GLY A 165 -1.15 12.36 -10.25
C GLY A 165 -0.63 12.23 -8.82
N SER A 166 -1.43 12.69 -7.85
CA SER A 166 -1.07 12.86 -6.44
C SER A 166 -1.55 11.75 -5.49
N GLY A 167 -2.28 10.73 -5.98
CA GLY A 167 -2.77 9.61 -5.16
C GLY A 167 -1.84 8.40 -5.21
N ALA A 168 -1.85 7.54 -4.19
CA ALA A 168 -0.97 6.37 -4.11
C ALA A 168 -1.15 5.33 -5.24
N LEU A 169 -2.28 5.36 -5.97
CA LEU A 169 -2.47 4.52 -7.17
C LEU A 169 -2.21 5.25 -8.48
N SER A 170 -2.00 6.57 -8.50
CA SER A 170 -2.00 7.39 -9.72
C SER A 170 -1.07 6.81 -10.79
N SER A 171 0.24 6.74 -10.54
CA SER A 171 1.20 6.19 -11.50
C SER A 171 0.88 4.73 -11.90
N SER A 172 0.37 3.92 -10.97
CA SER A 172 -0.01 2.53 -11.24
C SER A 172 -1.20 2.38 -12.18
N THR A 173 -2.05 3.41 -12.36
CA THR A 173 -3.12 3.35 -13.37
C THR A 173 -2.60 3.36 -14.81
N LEU A 174 -1.37 3.83 -15.04
CA LEU A 174 -0.71 3.80 -16.37
C LEU A 174 0.29 2.64 -16.53
N TRP A 175 0.53 1.85 -15.47
CA TRP A 175 1.46 0.70 -15.50
C TRP A 175 0.76 -0.67 -15.51
N ASN A 176 -0.52 -0.74 -15.13
CA ASN A 176 -1.24 -2.00 -14.95
C ASN A 176 -2.20 -2.24 -16.13
N PRO A 177 -2.11 -3.39 -16.83
CA PRO A 177 -2.89 -3.66 -18.05
C PRO A 177 -4.39 -3.88 -17.78
N GLU A 178 -4.79 -3.99 -16.51
CA GLU A 178 -6.19 -4.11 -16.10
C GLU A 178 -6.98 -2.79 -16.22
N PHE A 179 -6.31 -1.65 -16.48
CA PHE A 179 -6.96 -0.35 -16.59
C PHE A 179 -7.20 0.10 -18.04
N THR A 180 -8.36 0.73 -18.24
CA THR A 180 -8.63 1.64 -19.35
C THR A 180 -8.84 3.04 -18.78
N HIS A 181 -8.46 4.06 -19.53
CA HIS A 181 -8.67 5.45 -19.16
C HIS A 181 -9.76 6.06 -20.03
N MET A 182 -10.81 6.62 -19.41
CA MET A 182 -11.70 7.55 -20.11
C MET A 182 -10.98 8.91 -20.16
N PHE A 183 -10.53 9.30 -21.34
CA PHE A 183 -9.85 10.56 -21.60
C PHE A 183 -10.81 11.57 -22.25
N VAL A 184 -10.77 12.81 -21.76
CA VAL A 184 -11.61 13.92 -22.23
C VAL A 184 -10.65 15.04 -22.67
N PRO A 185 -10.49 15.28 -23.99
CA PRO A 185 -9.47 16.19 -24.50
C PRO A 185 -9.57 17.61 -23.94
N GLY A 186 -8.45 18.11 -23.39
CA GLY A 186 -8.36 19.43 -22.74
C GLY A 186 -8.87 19.47 -21.29
N VAL A 187 -9.56 18.43 -20.82
CA VAL A 187 -10.21 18.39 -19.50
C VAL A 187 -9.45 17.49 -18.52
N GLY A 188 -9.15 16.25 -18.94
CA GLY A 188 -8.38 15.28 -18.15
C GLY A 188 -8.78 13.82 -18.36
N SER A 189 -8.50 12.95 -17.38
CA SER A 189 -8.79 11.51 -17.49
C SER A 189 -9.30 10.86 -16.20
N GLN A 190 -10.25 9.93 -16.32
CA GLN A 190 -10.66 9.02 -15.27
C GLN A 190 -10.15 7.61 -15.59
N ALA A 191 -9.27 7.08 -14.76
CA ALA A 191 -8.86 5.68 -14.80
C ALA A 191 -10.03 4.79 -14.35
N TYR A 192 -10.22 3.63 -15.00
CA TYR A 192 -11.21 2.64 -14.59
C TYR A 192 -10.81 1.21 -15.00
N PHE A 193 -11.47 0.22 -14.41
CA PHE A 193 -11.41 -1.17 -14.85
C PHE A 193 -12.82 -1.78 -14.90
N ILE A 194 -12.92 -2.95 -15.53
CA ILE A 194 -14.18 -3.71 -15.66
C ILE A 194 -14.05 -4.99 -14.83
N GLY A 195 -14.96 -5.18 -13.88
CA GLY A 195 -15.05 -6.41 -13.09
C GLY A 195 -16.16 -7.32 -13.61
N GLN A 196 -15.91 -8.63 -13.70
CA GLN A 196 -16.88 -9.60 -14.20
C GLN A 196 -16.89 -10.88 -13.36
N ALA A 197 -18.05 -11.22 -12.79
CA ALA A 197 -18.31 -12.52 -12.18
C ALA A 197 -19.82 -12.75 -12.01
N TYR A 198 -20.25 -14.00 -11.90
CA TYR A 198 -21.67 -14.37 -11.70
C TYR A 198 -22.62 -13.73 -12.74
N ASN A 199 -22.18 -13.63 -13.99
CA ASN A 199 -22.84 -12.92 -15.10
C ASN A 199 -23.12 -11.43 -14.86
N ARG A 200 -22.58 -10.84 -13.78
CA ARG A 200 -22.62 -9.41 -13.48
C ARG A 200 -21.32 -8.75 -13.93
N THR A 201 -21.44 -7.78 -14.82
CA THR A 201 -20.37 -6.83 -15.16
C THR A 201 -20.54 -5.56 -14.34
N ILE A 202 -19.46 -5.05 -13.76
CA ILE A 202 -19.36 -3.74 -13.10
C ILE A 202 -18.28 -2.89 -13.79
N VAL A 203 -18.44 -1.57 -13.75
CA VAL A 203 -17.40 -0.61 -14.15
C VAL A 203 -16.98 0.17 -12.91
N VAL A 204 -15.67 0.26 -12.68
CA VAL A 204 -15.11 0.81 -11.44
C VAL A 204 -14.14 1.92 -11.77
N GLY A 205 -14.54 3.17 -11.54
CA GLY A 205 -13.63 4.31 -11.55
C GLY A 205 -12.65 4.20 -10.38
N ILE A 206 -11.35 4.28 -10.65
CA ILE A 206 -10.30 4.16 -9.62
C ILE A 206 -9.63 5.52 -9.39
N ASN A 207 -9.40 5.87 -8.13
CA ASN A 207 -8.69 7.10 -7.74
C ASN A 207 -9.41 8.41 -8.19
N ASN A 208 -8.86 9.56 -7.81
CA ASN A 208 -9.34 10.87 -8.29
C ASN A 208 -9.06 11.01 -9.81
N PRO A 209 -9.84 11.84 -10.54
CA PRO A 209 -9.52 12.16 -11.93
C PRO A 209 -8.16 12.84 -12.06
N LEU A 210 -7.42 12.47 -13.10
CA LEU A 210 -6.23 13.16 -13.58
C LEU A 210 -6.68 14.39 -14.38
N ALA A 211 -7.20 15.38 -13.65
CA ALA A 211 -7.80 16.61 -14.15
C ALA A 211 -7.67 17.73 -13.11
N HIS A 212 -7.81 18.98 -13.54
CA HIS A 212 -7.92 20.11 -12.60
C HIS A 212 -9.14 19.90 -11.67
N PRO A 213 -9.07 20.23 -10.36
CA PRO A 213 -10.17 19.98 -9.42
C PRO A 213 -11.53 20.53 -9.85
N ASP A 214 -11.55 21.67 -10.54
CA ASP A 214 -12.78 22.30 -11.00
C ASP A 214 -13.48 21.48 -12.11
N HIS A 215 -12.70 20.72 -12.88
CA HIS A 215 -13.22 19.80 -13.90
C HIS A 215 -13.75 18.48 -13.32
N TRP A 216 -13.54 18.20 -12.02
CA TRP A 216 -13.91 16.89 -11.46
C TRP A 216 -15.42 16.62 -11.50
N ALA A 217 -16.27 17.65 -11.39
CA ALA A 217 -17.71 17.51 -11.52
C ALA A 217 -18.12 17.10 -12.96
N GLU A 218 -17.47 17.68 -13.96
CA GLU A 218 -17.69 17.36 -15.38
C GLU A 218 -17.16 15.96 -15.74
N MET A 219 -15.95 15.63 -15.28
CA MET A 219 -15.34 14.30 -15.44
C MET A 219 -16.22 13.21 -14.82
N ALA A 220 -16.76 13.45 -13.61
CA ALA A 220 -17.70 12.56 -12.96
C ALA A 220 -19.01 12.42 -13.76
N ALA A 221 -19.61 13.53 -14.18
CA ALA A 221 -20.85 13.53 -14.97
C ALA A 221 -20.67 12.78 -16.30
N THR A 222 -19.55 12.96 -16.99
CA THR A 222 -19.25 12.27 -18.26
C THR A 222 -18.94 10.80 -18.05
N PHE A 223 -18.23 10.41 -16.98
CA PHE A 223 -18.02 9.00 -16.64
C PHE A 223 -19.33 8.28 -16.28
N VAL A 224 -20.21 8.93 -15.51
CA VAL A 224 -21.55 8.41 -15.17
C VAL A 224 -22.46 8.38 -16.40
N ARG A 225 -22.30 9.30 -17.37
CA ARG A 225 -23.02 9.28 -18.65
C ARG A 225 -22.64 8.08 -19.52
N ALA A 226 -21.34 7.77 -19.61
CA ALA A 226 -20.83 6.58 -20.28
C ALA A 226 -21.20 5.28 -19.54
N PHE A 227 -21.19 5.31 -18.21
CA PHE A 227 -21.42 4.15 -17.36
C PHE A 227 -22.43 4.44 -16.22
N PRO A 228 -23.75 4.45 -16.48
CA PRO A 228 -24.77 4.87 -15.50
C PRO A 228 -24.88 4.01 -14.23
N ALA A 229 -24.27 2.82 -14.24
CA ALA A 229 -24.19 1.89 -13.11
C ALA A 229 -22.76 1.74 -12.54
N ALA A 230 -21.85 2.66 -12.86
CA ALA A 230 -20.48 2.63 -12.33
C ALA A 230 -20.43 2.89 -10.82
N ILE A 231 -19.45 2.29 -10.18
CA ILE A 231 -19.01 2.62 -8.81
C ILE A 231 -17.62 3.26 -8.87
N PHE A 232 -17.21 3.93 -7.80
CA PHE A 232 -15.84 4.45 -7.66
C PHE A 232 -15.17 3.84 -6.43
N SER A 233 -13.86 3.59 -6.51
CA SER A 233 -13.07 3.03 -5.42
C SER A 233 -11.77 3.81 -5.23
N HIS A 234 -11.25 3.79 -4.01
CA HIS A 234 -9.96 4.37 -3.63
C HIS A 234 -9.86 5.88 -3.96
N ILE A 235 -10.96 6.61 -3.80
CA ILE A 235 -11.03 8.05 -4.07
C ILE A 235 -10.69 8.87 -2.82
N GLY A 236 -10.12 10.06 -3.00
CA GLY A 236 -9.85 11.00 -1.92
C GLY A 236 -11.09 11.78 -1.48
N PRO A 237 -11.08 12.39 -0.27
CA PRO A 237 -12.26 13.03 0.32
C PRO A 237 -12.84 14.17 -0.53
N ARG A 238 -12.01 14.96 -1.21
CA ARG A 238 -12.47 16.05 -2.09
C ARG A 238 -13.28 15.52 -3.29
N PHE A 239 -12.84 14.45 -3.95
CA PHE A 239 -13.58 13.87 -5.08
C PHE A 239 -14.81 13.09 -4.61
N ALA A 240 -14.72 12.43 -3.44
CA ALA A 240 -15.88 11.80 -2.81
C ALA A 240 -17.01 12.81 -2.51
N GLN A 241 -16.67 14.02 -2.08
CA GLN A 241 -17.62 15.12 -1.92
C GLN A 241 -18.26 15.53 -3.26
N VAL A 242 -17.47 15.70 -4.32
CA VAL A 242 -17.99 16.01 -5.68
C VAL A 242 -18.96 14.93 -6.19
N LEU A 243 -18.66 13.64 -5.98
CA LEU A 243 -19.55 12.54 -6.39
C LEU A 243 -20.85 12.50 -5.58
N LYS A 244 -20.79 12.81 -4.28
CA LYS A 244 -21.97 12.92 -3.42
C LYS A 244 -22.87 14.06 -3.90
N ASP A 245 -22.31 15.26 -4.05
CA ASP A 245 -23.09 16.49 -4.24
C ASP A 245 -23.58 16.65 -5.69
N THR A 246 -22.80 16.22 -6.69
CA THR A 246 -23.16 16.40 -8.12
C THR A 246 -23.77 15.16 -8.78
N GLN A 247 -23.45 13.95 -8.29
CA GLN A 247 -23.90 12.68 -8.90
C GLN A 247 -24.82 11.84 -8.00
N GLY A 248 -25.10 12.30 -6.77
CA GLY A 248 -25.99 11.64 -5.81
C GLY A 248 -25.44 10.34 -5.21
N TYR A 249 -24.12 10.15 -5.18
CA TYR A 249 -23.51 8.91 -4.71
C TYR A 249 -23.50 8.80 -3.18
N THR A 250 -23.74 7.59 -2.66
CA THR A 250 -23.43 7.28 -1.25
C THR A 250 -21.94 6.98 -1.12
N ILE A 251 -21.31 7.58 -0.12
CA ILE A 251 -19.87 7.50 0.13
C ILE A 251 -19.63 6.70 1.41
N ASN A 252 -18.72 5.73 1.34
CA ASN A 252 -18.30 4.89 2.45
C ASN A 252 -16.79 4.99 2.63
N ASP A 253 -16.31 5.05 3.87
CA ASP A 253 -14.88 4.96 4.17
C ASP A 253 -14.42 3.50 3.97
N CYS A 254 -13.39 3.31 3.15
CA CYS A 254 -12.82 2.01 2.81
C CYS A 254 -11.49 1.75 3.52
N GLY A 255 -10.99 2.67 4.35
CA GLY A 255 -9.74 2.57 5.10
C GLY A 255 -8.81 3.75 4.82
N ALA A 256 -7.53 3.61 5.17
CA ALA A 256 -6.57 4.72 5.11
C ALA A 256 -5.23 4.36 4.45
N GLU A 257 -4.66 5.32 3.73
CA GLU A 257 -3.25 5.35 3.36
C GLU A 257 -2.38 5.88 4.50
N THR A 258 -1.15 5.39 4.63
CA THR A 258 -0.17 5.85 5.62
C THR A 258 0.94 6.65 4.95
N SER A 259 0.97 7.97 5.16
CA SER A 259 1.93 8.92 4.54
C SER A 259 2.89 9.52 5.56
N ILE A 260 4.19 9.30 5.39
CA ILE A 260 5.26 9.92 6.19
C ILE A 260 5.63 11.29 5.61
N GLN A 261 5.65 12.33 6.44
CA GLN A 261 6.25 13.64 6.12
C GLN A 261 7.78 13.56 6.25
N VAL A 262 8.48 13.19 5.17
CA VAL A 262 9.90 12.77 5.17
C VAL A 262 10.84 13.81 5.79
N GLN A 263 10.59 15.10 5.50
CA GLN A 263 11.38 16.21 6.04
C GLN A 263 11.26 16.34 7.56
N LYS A 264 10.11 15.97 8.14
CA LYS A 264 9.83 16.08 9.58
C LYS A 264 10.05 14.75 10.34
N PHE A 265 10.09 13.62 9.63
CA PHE A 265 10.29 12.30 10.22
C PHE A 265 11.63 12.19 10.97
N SER A 266 11.56 11.57 12.16
CA SER A 266 12.71 11.23 13.01
C SER A 266 12.37 10.02 13.90
N TYR A 267 13.39 9.28 14.35
CA TYR A 267 13.15 8.09 15.17
C TYR A 267 12.81 8.42 16.63
N SER A 268 11.51 8.39 16.95
CA SER A 268 10.98 8.54 18.31
C SER A 268 11.11 7.26 19.16
N LYS A 269 10.57 7.28 20.39
CA LYS A 269 10.44 6.07 21.23
C LYS A 269 9.48 5.04 20.61
N ARG A 270 8.48 5.50 19.85
CA ARG A 270 7.44 4.67 19.20
C ARG A 270 8.05 3.79 18.10
N THR A 271 8.94 4.35 17.29
CA THR A 271 9.61 3.67 16.18
C THR A 271 10.85 2.86 16.60
N ARG A 272 11.02 2.50 17.88
CA ARG A 272 12.20 1.76 18.39
C ARG A 272 12.39 0.42 17.69
N THR A 273 11.31 -0.29 17.35
CA THR A 273 11.33 -1.58 16.65
C THR A 273 11.79 -1.48 15.19
N ILE A 274 11.59 -0.31 14.56
CA ILE A 274 12.15 0.01 13.25
C ILE A 274 13.66 0.26 13.40
N ARG A 275 14.03 1.23 14.27
CA ARG A 275 15.42 1.65 14.51
C ARG A 275 16.35 0.50 14.89
N ASN A 276 15.90 -0.39 15.79
CA ASN A 276 16.66 -1.59 16.14
C ASN A 276 16.86 -2.47 14.90
N GLY A 277 15.78 -2.81 14.17
CA GLY A 277 15.88 -3.66 12.99
C GLY A 277 16.77 -3.10 11.87
N VAL A 278 16.85 -1.77 11.72
CA VAL A 278 17.83 -1.11 10.83
C VAL A 278 19.25 -1.44 11.28
N ARG A 279 19.61 -1.07 12.51
CA ARG A 279 20.92 -1.36 13.13
C ARG A 279 21.30 -2.84 13.01
N ASP A 280 20.35 -3.72 13.32
CA ASP A 280 20.57 -5.16 13.36
C ASP A 280 20.78 -5.75 11.95
N ALA A 281 20.16 -5.17 10.91
CA ALA A 281 20.44 -5.53 9.51
C ALA A 281 21.80 -5.02 9.02
N THR A 282 22.17 -3.78 9.36
CA THR A 282 23.50 -3.24 9.04
C THR A 282 24.60 -4.04 9.72
N ALA A 283 24.40 -4.46 10.98
CA ALA A 283 25.32 -5.35 11.70
C ALA A 283 25.41 -6.76 11.09
N ALA A 284 24.36 -7.23 10.42
CA ALA A 284 24.37 -8.46 9.63
C ALA A 284 24.96 -8.29 8.21
N GLY A 285 25.61 -7.16 7.92
CA GLY A 285 26.27 -6.89 6.63
C GLY A 285 25.33 -6.53 5.48
N VAL A 286 24.04 -6.31 5.73
CA VAL A 286 23.10 -5.87 4.70
C VAL A 286 23.40 -4.42 4.30
N VAL A 287 23.50 -4.18 2.99
CA VAL A 287 23.66 -2.85 2.39
C VAL A 287 22.47 -2.59 1.47
N VAL A 288 22.01 -1.34 1.40
CA VAL A 288 20.97 -0.93 0.45
C VAL A 288 21.57 0.03 -0.57
N ARG A 289 21.18 -0.10 -1.83
CA ARG A 289 21.48 0.87 -2.88
C ARG A 289 20.30 1.07 -3.82
N GLU A 290 20.28 2.22 -4.46
CA GLU A 290 19.46 2.44 -5.66
C GLU A 290 20.10 1.75 -6.87
N LEU A 291 19.26 1.35 -7.83
CA LEU A 291 19.67 0.95 -9.17
C LEU A 291 19.31 2.05 -10.16
N LEU A 292 20.32 2.62 -10.82
CA LEU A 292 20.14 3.46 -11.99
C LEU A 292 19.89 2.57 -13.23
N PRO A 293 19.37 3.09 -14.36
CA PRO A 293 19.14 2.29 -15.56
C PRO A 293 20.37 1.49 -16.05
N ALA A 294 21.58 2.02 -15.83
CA ALA A 294 22.84 1.33 -16.16
C ALA A 294 23.20 0.15 -15.22
N ASP A 295 22.65 0.10 -14.00
CA ASP A 295 22.83 -1.02 -13.07
C ASP A 295 21.96 -2.23 -13.40
N VAL A 296 20.93 -2.06 -14.24
CA VAL A 296 19.88 -3.04 -14.56
C VAL A 296 20.40 -4.09 -15.56
N THR A 297 21.43 -4.83 -15.15
CA THR A 297 22.04 -5.91 -15.93
C THR A 297 21.22 -7.20 -15.86
N THR A 298 21.37 -8.09 -16.84
CA THR A 298 20.68 -9.40 -16.88
C THR A 298 20.86 -10.21 -15.58
N GLY A 299 22.04 -10.16 -14.95
CA GLY A 299 22.32 -10.85 -13.69
C GLY A 299 21.64 -10.24 -12.46
N ILE A 300 21.34 -8.93 -12.48
CA ILE A 300 20.48 -8.29 -11.48
C ILE A 300 19.02 -8.64 -11.74
N MET A 301 18.57 -8.63 -13.00
CA MET A 301 17.20 -8.99 -13.39
C MET A 301 16.83 -10.42 -13.01
N GLN A 302 17.74 -11.38 -13.21
CA GLN A 302 17.58 -12.75 -12.75
C GLN A 302 17.41 -12.85 -11.22
N GLN A 303 18.12 -12.01 -10.44
CA GLN A 303 17.95 -11.97 -8.98
C GLN A 303 16.62 -11.34 -8.57
N LEU A 304 16.16 -10.26 -9.21
CA LEU A 304 14.85 -9.65 -8.95
C LEU A 304 13.69 -10.61 -9.27
N LEU A 305 13.83 -11.41 -10.33
CA LEU A 305 12.93 -12.50 -10.68
C LEU A 305 12.95 -13.61 -9.63
N ALA A 306 14.11 -14.04 -9.15
CA ALA A 306 14.24 -15.04 -8.08
C ALA A 306 13.62 -14.58 -6.75
N VAL A 307 13.88 -13.34 -6.33
CA VAL A 307 13.24 -12.68 -5.18
C VAL A 307 11.71 -12.66 -5.33
N THR A 308 11.21 -12.49 -6.56
CA THR A 308 9.77 -12.53 -6.86
C THR A 308 9.18 -13.93 -6.82
N GLY A 309 9.84 -14.95 -7.38
CA GLY A 309 9.36 -16.34 -7.32
C GLY A 309 9.21 -16.81 -5.88
N ASP A 310 10.26 -16.63 -5.08
CA ASP A 310 10.27 -16.97 -3.65
C ASP A 310 9.21 -16.18 -2.84
N TRP A 311 9.00 -14.89 -3.15
CA TRP A 311 7.96 -14.09 -2.51
C TRP A 311 6.54 -14.55 -2.90
N LEU A 312 6.33 -15.01 -4.14
CA LEU A 312 5.03 -15.50 -4.60
C LEU A 312 4.66 -16.85 -3.98
N GLU A 313 5.63 -17.74 -3.76
CA GLU A 313 5.42 -18.99 -3.01
C GLU A 313 4.95 -18.76 -1.56
N GLN A 314 5.28 -17.61 -0.97
CA GLN A 314 4.81 -17.23 0.37
C GLN A 314 3.36 -16.72 0.41
N LYS A 315 2.71 -16.46 -0.75
CA LYS A 315 1.43 -15.73 -0.80
C LYS A 315 0.21 -16.61 -1.06
N ARG A 316 -0.87 -16.30 -0.33
CA ARG A 316 -2.18 -16.97 -0.39
C ARG A 316 -3.05 -16.56 -1.59
N VAL A 317 -2.67 -15.47 -2.24
CA VAL A 317 -3.33 -14.89 -3.42
C VAL A 317 -2.26 -14.72 -4.49
N SER A 318 -2.54 -15.13 -5.72
CA SER A 318 -1.60 -15.02 -6.84
C SER A 318 -1.52 -13.59 -7.39
N ASP A 319 -0.33 -13.20 -7.87
CA ASP A 319 0.01 -11.86 -8.38
C ASP A 319 -1.09 -11.25 -9.26
N LYS A 320 -1.58 -12.04 -10.23
CA LYS A 320 -2.55 -11.63 -11.24
C LYS A 320 -3.87 -11.09 -10.69
N VAL A 321 -4.31 -11.53 -9.50
CA VAL A 321 -5.64 -11.15 -8.97
C VAL A 321 -5.58 -9.84 -8.17
N MET A 322 -4.41 -9.40 -7.71
CA MET A 322 -4.27 -8.18 -6.88
C MET A 322 -3.96 -6.90 -7.68
N ARG A 323 -3.87 -6.99 -9.02
CA ARG A 323 -3.33 -5.93 -9.89
C ARG A 323 -4.18 -4.67 -9.99
N VAL A 324 -5.40 -4.68 -9.48
CA VAL A 324 -6.20 -3.45 -9.29
C VAL A 324 -5.60 -2.52 -8.22
N TYR A 325 -4.91 -3.07 -7.21
CA TYR A 325 -4.39 -2.31 -6.05
C TYR A 325 -2.88 -2.49 -5.81
N ILE A 326 -2.19 -3.28 -6.63
CA ILE A 326 -0.74 -3.49 -6.57
C ILE A 326 -0.17 -3.28 -7.96
N ARG A 327 0.94 -2.54 -8.07
CA ARG A 327 1.62 -2.32 -9.35
C ARG A 327 2.08 -3.63 -9.99
N HIS A 328 1.79 -3.79 -11.27
CA HIS A 328 2.42 -4.81 -12.10
C HIS A 328 3.88 -4.43 -12.36
N ILE A 329 4.79 -5.37 -12.08
CA ILE A 329 6.18 -5.28 -12.52
C ILE A 329 6.28 -5.87 -13.92
N ASP A 330 6.40 -5.01 -14.92
CA ASP A 330 7.07 -5.36 -16.16
C ASP A 330 8.59 -5.29 -15.90
N TYR A 331 9.29 -6.39 -16.16
CA TYR A 331 10.73 -6.49 -15.95
C TYR A 331 11.52 -5.98 -17.16
N ASP A 332 10.96 -6.11 -18.36
CA ASP A 332 11.57 -5.57 -19.58
C ASP A 332 11.43 -4.04 -19.60
N ASN A 333 10.42 -3.49 -18.91
CA ASN A 333 10.24 -2.05 -18.73
C ASN A 333 9.81 -1.62 -17.31
N LEU A 334 10.79 -1.46 -16.42
CA LEU A 334 10.60 -0.95 -15.04
C LEU A 334 10.17 0.53 -14.97
N GLN A 335 10.13 1.27 -16.10
CA GLN A 335 9.77 2.70 -16.21
C GLN A 335 10.70 3.66 -15.44
N LEU A 336 11.97 3.30 -15.23
CA LEU A 336 12.92 4.13 -14.46
C LEU A 336 13.13 5.54 -15.05
N ALA A 337 13.01 5.68 -16.36
CA ALA A 337 13.08 6.98 -17.06
C ALA A 337 11.94 7.94 -16.66
N GLU A 338 10.77 7.42 -16.28
CA GLU A 338 9.60 8.21 -15.86
C GLU A 338 9.63 8.57 -14.36
N GLY A 339 10.77 8.40 -13.70
CA GLY A 339 10.97 8.74 -12.29
C GLY A 339 10.55 7.65 -11.31
N VAL A 340 10.22 6.44 -11.78
CA VAL A 340 10.14 5.23 -10.95
C VAL A 340 11.53 4.87 -10.46
N ARG A 341 11.67 4.44 -9.21
CA ARG A 341 12.98 4.18 -8.61
C ARG A 341 13.03 2.86 -7.87
N LEU A 342 14.12 2.13 -8.04
CA LEU A 342 14.32 0.77 -7.58
C LEU A 342 15.46 0.73 -6.56
N PHE A 343 15.16 0.29 -5.35
CA PHE A 343 16.12 0.07 -4.28
C PHE A 343 16.28 -1.42 -4.04
N VAL A 344 17.51 -1.91 -3.98
CA VAL A 344 17.84 -3.30 -3.64
C VAL A 344 18.55 -3.37 -2.29
N ALA A 345 18.22 -4.39 -1.51
CA ALA A 345 19.00 -4.82 -0.37
C ALA A 345 19.89 -5.98 -0.78
N GLU A 346 21.19 -5.82 -0.59
CA GLU A 346 22.24 -6.78 -0.88
C GLU A 346 22.84 -7.33 0.41
N ALA A 347 22.97 -8.65 0.51
CA ALA A 347 23.52 -9.35 1.67
C ALA A 347 24.67 -10.29 1.26
N PRO A 348 25.64 -10.60 2.16
CA PRO A 348 26.65 -11.62 1.91
C PRO A 348 26.01 -13.00 1.64
N SER A 349 26.55 -13.75 0.69
CA SER A 349 26.02 -15.05 0.27
C SER A 349 27.09 -16.16 0.26
N GLY A 350 26.67 -17.40 0.53
CA GLY A 350 27.52 -18.60 0.60
C GLY A 350 28.02 -18.92 2.01
N ALA A 351 28.46 -20.16 2.23
CA ALA A 351 29.01 -20.60 3.51
C ALA A 351 30.37 -19.92 3.81
N ASP A 352 31.18 -19.72 2.77
CA ASP A 352 32.50 -19.09 2.85
C ASP A 352 32.46 -17.56 3.08
N ALA A 353 31.26 -16.97 3.13
CA ALA A 353 31.06 -15.53 3.32
C ALA A 353 31.68 -14.99 4.62
N VAL A 354 31.91 -15.86 5.61
CA VAL A 354 32.50 -15.55 6.91
C VAL A 354 34.04 -15.64 6.88
N ALA A 355 34.64 -16.33 5.90
CA ALA A 355 36.06 -16.68 5.92
C ALA A 355 36.99 -15.59 5.38
N ASN A 356 36.67 -14.99 4.23
CA ASN A 356 37.63 -14.20 3.43
C ASN A 356 37.20 -12.75 3.11
N GLY A 357 36.18 -12.21 3.80
CA GLY A 357 35.83 -10.77 3.77
C GLY A 357 35.25 -10.20 2.47
N ALA A 358 35.34 -10.92 1.35
CA ALA A 358 34.88 -10.51 0.01
C ALA A 358 33.79 -11.46 -0.53
N ALA A 359 32.78 -11.78 0.28
CA ALA A 359 31.65 -12.60 -0.13
C ALA A 359 30.92 -11.99 -1.34
N PRO A 360 30.51 -12.77 -2.35
CA PRO A 360 29.62 -12.27 -3.39
C PRO A 360 28.29 -11.85 -2.75
N LYS A 361 27.90 -10.60 -2.95
CA LYS A 361 26.61 -10.10 -2.49
C LYS A 361 25.49 -10.56 -3.41
N THR A 362 24.38 -10.98 -2.85
CA THR A 362 23.15 -11.26 -3.60
C THR A 362 22.02 -10.35 -3.14
N VAL A 363 21.10 -10.04 -4.05
CA VAL A 363 19.89 -9.27 -3.74
C VAL A 363 18.95 -10.12 -2.89
N CYS A 364 18.82 -9.79 -1.60
CA CYS A 364 17.92 -10.46 -0.68
C CYS A 364 16.51 -9.83 -0.63
N GLY A 365 16.35 -8.61 -1.15
CA GLY A 365 15.05 -7.96 -1.29
C GLY A 365 15.13 -6.68 -2.12
N PHE A 366 13.97 -6.16 -2.51
CA PHE A 366 13.88 -4.90 -3.25
C PHE A 366 12.59 -4.13 -2.96
N VAL A 367 12.61 -2.83 -3.24
CA VAL A 367 11.47 -1.92 -3.18
C VAL A 367 11.41 -1.11 -4.48
N LEU A 368 10.25 -1.10 -5.14
CA LEU A 368 9.92 -0.11 -6.14
C LEU A 368 9.13 1.02 -5.49
N VAL A 369 9.51 2.26 -5.80
CA VAL A 369 8.72 3.44 -5.48
C VAL A 369 8.29 4.15 -6.76
N ASP A 370 6.99 4.43 -6.87
CA ASP A 370 6.44 5.22 -7.97
C ASP A 370 6.43 6.71 -7.56
N PRO A 371 6.71 7.64 -8.48
CA PRO A 371 6.60 9.06 -8.21
C PRO A 371 5.13 9.45 -7.98
N MET A 372 4.90 10.38 -7.05
CA MET A 372 3.65 11.12 -6.92
C MET A 372 3.89 12.56 -7.38
N PHE A 373 3.00 13.04 -8.24
CA PHE A 373 3.15 14.30 -8.97
C PHE A 373 2.20 15.38 -8.48
N ARG A 374 2.67 16.62 -8.56
CA ARG A 374 1.89 17.85 -8.36
C ARG A 374 2.56 18.95 -9.18
N ASP A 375 1.77 19.70 -9.96
CA ASP A 375 2.22 20.90 -10.68
C ASP A 375 3.44 20.66 -11.60
N GLY A 376 3.54 19.47 -12.21
CA GLY A 376 4.64 19.04 -13.08
C GLY A 376 5.81 18.37 -12.35
N ALA A 377 5.89 18.47 -11.03
CA ALA A 377 7.02 18.03 -10.22
C ALA A 377 6.72 16.78 -9.38
N VAL A 378 7.75 15.96 -9.14
CA VAL A 378 7.68 14.84 -8.18
C VAL A 378 7.85 15.38 -6.76
N TYR A 379 6.74 15.59 -6.04
CA TYR A 379 6.75 16.09 -4.65
C TYR A 379 6.98 14.97 -3.62
N GLY A 380 6.66 13.72 -3.98
CA GLY A 380 6.74 12.57 -3.09
C GLY A 380 6.69 11.25 -3.85
N TYR A 381 6.59 10.15 -3.11
CA TYR A 381 6.62 8.79 -3.66
C TYR A 381 5.65 7.85 -2.93
N VAL A 382 5.16 6.83 -3.64
CA VAL A 382 4.44 5.68 -3.07
C VAL A 382 5.31 4.43 -3.16
N THR A 383 5.36 3.63 -2.10
CA THR A 383 5.89 2.25 -2.22
C THR A 383 4.87 1.36 -2.93
N SER A 384 5.10 1.14 -4.22
CA SER A 384 4.21 0.35 -5.09
C SER A 384 4.46 -1.15 -4.98
N VAL A 385 5.72 -1.56 -4.76
CA VAL A 385 6.10 -2.96 -4.50
C VAL A 385 7.21 -3.04 -3.46
N ASN A 386 7.14 -4.03 -2.57
CA ASN A 386 8.27 -4.52 -1.76
C ASN A 386 8.28 -6.05 -1.74
N ARG A 387 9.44 -6.66 -2.00
CA ARG A 387 9.64 -8.14 -2.04
C ARG A 387 10.97 -8.51 -1.39
N MET A 388 11.06 -9.73 -0.84
CA MET A 388 12.19 -10.19 -0.02
C MET A 388 12.20 -11.72 0.06
N LEU A 389 13.40 -12.34 0.00
CA LEU A 389 13.56 -13.80 0.11
C LEU A 389 13.19 -14.32 1.50
N ARG A 390 12.63 -15.54 1.56
CA ARG A 390 12.60 -16.38 2.77
C ARG A 390 13.99 -16.45 3.40
N GLY A 391 14.06 -16.40 4.73
CA GLY A 391 15.32 -16.43 5.49
C GLY A 391 16.10 -15.10 5.53
N SER A 392 15.74 -14.09 4.73
CA SER A 392 16.37 -12.75 4.81
C SER A 392 16.23 -12.16 6.21
N HIS A 393 17.25 -11.42 6.65
CA HIS A 393 17.27 -10.85 8.00
C HIS A 393 16.03 -9.97 8.28
N PRO A 394 15.30 -10.14 9.40
CA PRO A 394 14.04 -9.40 9.70
C PRO A 394 14.17 -7.87 9.82
N GLY A 395 15.36 -7.32 9.61
CA GLY A 395 15.64 -5.90 9.49
C GLY A 395 15.67 -5.35 8.05
N VAL A 396 15.84 -6.20 7.02
CA VAL A 396 16.09 -5.80 5.61
C VAL A 396 15.09 -4.73 5.11
N LEU A 397 13.79 -4.98 5.21
CA LEU A 397 12.76 -4.04 4.76
C LEU A 397 12.76 -2.71 5.55
N LYS A 398 13.18 -2.72 6.82
CA LYS A 398 13.30 -1.50 7.65
C LYS A 398 14.51 -0.67 7.22
N LEU A 399 15.62 -1.33 6.89
CA LEU A 399 16.83 -0.71 6.34
C LEU A 399 16.55 -0.12 4.96
N MET A 400 15.84 -0.83 4.08
CA MET A 400 15.39 -0.26 2.79
C MET A 400 14.58 1.02 2.99
N TYR A 401 13.57 1.05 3.87
CA TYR A 401 12.82 2.28 4.12
C TYR A 401 13.63 3.38 4.84
N ASN A 402 14.60 3.04 5.69
CA ASN A 402 15.54 4.02 6.26
C ASN A 402 16.30 4.76 5.15
N ASP A 403 16.88 4.01 4.21
CA ASP A 403 17.76 4.55 3.18
C ASP A 403 16.95 5.27 2.07
N ILE A 404 15.74 4.77 1.76
CA ILE A 404 14.75 5.44 0.91
C ILE A 404 14.33 6.80 1.51
N MET A 405 13.99 6.85 2.80
CA MET A 405 13.65 8.11 3.49
C MET A 405 14.86 9.05 3.57
N ALA A 406 16.06 8.53 3.88
CA ALA A 406 17.28 9.32 3.92
C ALA A 406 17.63 9.89 2.54
N PHE A 407 17.37 9.15 1.46
CA PHE A 407 17.48 9.64 0.09
C PHE A 407 16.46 10.77 -0.17
N MET A 408 15.17 10.50 0.04
CA MET A 408 14.09 11.45 -0.23
C MET A 408 14.24 12.75 0.57
N LYS A 409 14.86 12.65 1.76
CA LYS A 409 15.21 13.81 2.57
C LYS A 409 16.25 14.71 1.90
N ARG A 410 17.32 14.13 1.31
CA ARG A 410 18.36 14.87 0.57
C ARG A 410 17.81 15.60 -0.67
N GLU A 411 16.81 15.02 -1.34
CA GLU A 411 16.13 15.65 -2.49
C GLU A 411 15.02 16.65 -2.11
N GLY A 412 14.80 16.93 -0.82
CA GLY A 412 13.76 17.86 -0.40
C GLY A 412 12.32 17.35 -0.58
N LYS A 413 12.10 16.05 -0.87
CA LYS A 413 10.76 15.47 -1.10
C LYS A 413 9.90 15.56 0.16
N GLU A 414 8.61 15.84 -0.02
CA GLU A 414 7.63 16.03 1.05
C GLU A 414 7.25 14.69 1.70
N VAL A 415 6.77 13.73 0.90
CA VAL A 415 5.99 12.58 1.35
C VAL A 415 6.50 11.25 0.81
N LEU A 416 6.52 10.24 1.69
CA LEU A 416 6.57 8.82 1.34
C LEU A 416 5.30 8.12 1.85
N THR A 417 4.44 7.63 0.95
CA THR A 417 3.26 6.84 1.33
C THR A 417 3.52 5.34 1.17
N PHE A 418 3.11 4.56 2.17
CA PHE A 418 3.06 3.10 2.09
C PHE A 418 1.75 2.60 1.43
N GLY A 419 0.96 3.50 0.85
CA GLY A 419 -0.32 3.21 0.22
C GLY A 419 -1.38 2.64 1.17
N PHE A 420 -2.45 2.13 0.59
CA PHE A 420 -3.71 1.79 1.24
C PHE A 420 -3.64 0.63 2.24
N SER A 421 -4.33 0.77 3.37
CA SER A 421 -4.63 -0.29 4.35
C SER A 421 -6.13 -0.57 4.32
N PRO A 422 -6.60 -1.59 3.59
CA PRO A 422 -8.03 -1.81 3.41
C PRO A 422 -8.74 -2.06 4.74
N PHE A 423 -9.86 -1.36 4.91
CA PHE A 423 -10.80 -1.44 6.02
C PHE A 423 -10.22 -1.06 7.40
N PHE A 424 -9.00 -0.51 7.45
CA PHE A 424 -8.36 -0.04 8.68
C PHE A 424 -8.87 1.34 9.11
N ASN A 425 -9.17 1.51 10.41
CA ASN A 425 -9.60 2.77 11.02
C ASN A 425 -10.90 3.39 10.47
N VAL A 426 -11.78 2.61 9.85
CA VAL A 426 -12.97 3.11 9.13
C VAL A 426 -13.91 3.98 9.99
N GLN A 427 -14.13 5.21 9.51
CA GLN A 427 -14.88 6.30 10.13
C GLN A 427 -16.31 6.43 9.60
N LYS A 428 -17.15 7.18 10.34
CA LYS A 428 -18.51 7.62 9.93
C LYS A 428 -18.56 9.10 9.52
N THR A 429 -17.41 9.77 9.44
CA THR A 429 -17.30 11.21 9.19
C THR A 429 -16.09 11.49 8.30
N PRO A 430 -16.17 12.46 7.35
CA PRO A 430 -17.33 13.31 7.04
C PRO A 430 -18.45 12.57 6.28
N PHE A 431 -18.22 11.32 5.88
CA PHE A 431 -19.19 10.49 5.14
C PHE A 431 -19.71 9.32 5.98
N CYS A 432 -21.03 9.15 6.00
CA CYS A 432 -21.69 7.95 6.49
C CYS A 432 -22.60 7.40 5.38
N GLY A 433 -22.19 6.31 4.74
CA GLY A 433 -23.03 5.56 3.81
C GLY A 433 -24.00 4.62 4.54
N PRO A 434 -24.64 3.69 3.83
CA PRO A 434 -25.63 2.79 4.44
C PRO A 434 -24.95 1.81 5.41
N TRP A 435 -25.60 1.56 6.55
CA TRP A 435 -25.07 0.76 7.68
C TRP A 435 -24.52 -0.63 7.29
N TRP A 436 -25.08 -1.26 6.25
CA TRP A 436 -24.67 -2.59 5.80
C TRP A 436 -23.30 -2.58 5.10
N MET A 437 -22.94 -1.48 4.42
CA MET A 437 -21.61 -1.27 3.85
C MET A 437 -20.58 -1.21 4.97
N GLU A 438 -20.77 -0.33 5.95
CA GLU A 438 -19.90 -0.21 7.12
C GLU A 438 -19.77 -1.55 7.86
N LEU A 439 -20.88 -2.27 8.07
CA LEU A 439 -20.88 -3.58 8.72
C LEU A 439 -20.04 -4.60 7.94
N SER A 440 -20.22 -4.69 6.61
CA SER A 440 -19.43 -5.59 5.77
C SER A 440 -17.94 -5.25 5.77
N VAL A 441 -17.59 -3.96 5.66
CA VAL A 441 -16.22 -3.44 5.73
C VAL A 441 -15.55 -3.80 7.07
N ARG A 442 -16.25 -3.56 8.19
CA ARG A 442 -15.77 -3.97 9.53
C ARG A 442 -15.63 -5.49 9.65
N TYR A 443 -16.59 -6.26 9.13
CA TYR A 443 -16.56 -7.72 9.14
C TYR A 443 -15.35 -8.27 8.36
N PHE A 444 -15.04 -7.70 7.18
CA PHE A 444 -13.86 -8.08 6.41
C PHE A 444 -12.55 -7.80 7.18
N TYR A 445 -12.41 -6.61 7.79
CA TYR A 445 -11.25 -6.31 8.61
C TYR A 445 -11.10 -7.28 9.79
N GLU A 446 -12.18 -7.52 10.52
CA GLU A 446 -12.14 -8.31 11.75
C GLU A 446 -11.94 -9.82 11.51
N HIS A 447 -12.70 -10.40 10.58
CA HIS A 447 -12.83 -11.85 10.41
C HIS A 447 -12.16 -12.40 9.14
N CYS A 448 -12.02 -11.60 8.08
CA CYS A 448 -11.48 -12.07 6.79
C CYS A 448 -9.95 -11.90 6.64
N THR A 449 -9.24 -11.61 7.73
CA THR A 449 -7.76 -11.64 7.80
C THR A 449 -7.13 -12.96 7.26
N PRO A 450 -7.78 -14.14 7.31
CA PRO A 450 -7.27 -15.34 6.63
C PRO A 450 -7.25 -15.30 5.10
N LEU A 451 -8.11 -14.47 4.47
CA LEU A 451 -8.20 -14.29 3.02
C LEU A 451 -7.13 -13.32 2.51
N TYR A 452 -7.09 -12.14 3.13
CA TYR A 452 -6.22 -11.02 2.81
C TYR A 452 -5.67 -10.45 4.12
N GLU A 453 -4.40 -10.08 4.18
CA GLU A 453 -3.66 -9.87 5.43
C GLU A 453 -3.96 -8.50 6.14
N PHE A 454 -5.22 -8.03 6.14
CA PHE A 454 -5.67 -6.69 6.57
C PHE A 454 -4.96 -6.16 7.82
N LYS A 455 -5.07 -6.88 8.95
CA LYS A 455 -4.52 -6.49 10.25
C LYS A 455 -2.98 -6.45 10.24
N ASN A 456 -2.32 -7.40 9.58
CA ASN A 456 -0.86 -7.44 9.46
C ASN A 456 -0.33 -6.30 8.58
N LEU A 457 -1.03 -5.98 7.50
CA LEU A 457 -0.69 -4.88 6.58
C LEU A 457 -0.83 -3.52 7.27
N ALA A 458 -1.96 -3.28 7.95
CA ALA A 458 -2.15 -2.06 8.74
C ALA A 458 -1.08 -1.91 9.83
N PHE A 459 -0.83 -2.98 10.61
CA PHE A 459 0.17 -2.98 11.68
C PHE A 459 1.62 -2.87 11.17
N SER A 460 1.92 -3.25 9.93
CA SER A 460 3.26 -3.03 9.34
C SER A 460 3.54 -1.55 9.09
N LYS A 461 2.53 -0.78 8.67
CA LYS A 461 2.61 0.65 8.39
C LYS A 461 2.48 1.50 9.66
N ALA A 462 1.59 1.12 10.58
CA ALA A 462 1.40 1.79 11.86
C ALA A 462 2.71 1.93 12.64
N ARG A 463 3.58 0.91 12.63
CA ARG A 463 4.90 0.90 13.29
C ARG A 463 5.88 2.01 12.86
N TYR A 464 5.60 2.73 11.77
CA TYR A 464 6.38 3.91 11.35
C TYR A 464 5.83 5.25 11.86
N GLY A 465 4.65 5.27 12.49
CA GLY A 465 3.98 6.49 12.97
C GLY A 465 2.49 6.52 12.65
N GLY A 466 2.03 5.71 11.68
CA GLY A 466 0.64 5.67 11.21
C GLY A 466 -0.34 4.94 12.13
N GLY A 467 -0.18 5.08 13.45
CA GLY A 467 -1.17 4.64 14.43
C GLY A 467 -2.32 5.63 14.52
N VAL A 468 -3.50 5.18 14.96
CA VAL A 468 -4.68 6.03 15.18
C VAL A 468 -4.44 6.97 16.37
N VAL A 469 -5.08 8.15 16.42
CA VAL A 469 -4.98 9.07 17.57
C VAL A 469 -5.29 8.31 18.88
N GLY A 470 -4.33 8.31 19.81
CA GLY A 470 -4.38 7.55 21.07
C GLY A 470 -3.61 6.22 21.06
N ASP A 471 -3.26 5.67 19.90
CA ASP A 471 -2.42 4.49 19.77
C ASP A 471 -0.97 4.77 20.23
N ALA A 472 -0.31 3.73 20.74
CA ALA A 472 1.10 3.74 21.10
C ALA A 472 2.01 4.13 19.92
N TYR A 473 1.56 3.93 18.67
CA TYR A 473 2.35 4.20 17.46
C TYR A 473 2.09 5.56 16.79
N HIS A 474 1.05 6.33 17.16
CA HIS A 474 0.72 7.60 16.50
C HIS A 474 1.86 8.63 16.54
N ASP A 475 2.29 9.15 15.40
CA ASP A 475 3.28 10.22 15.28
C ASP A 475 2.70 11.38 14.45
N PRO A 476 2.72 12.64 14.94
CA PRO A 476 2.11 13.77 14.22
C PRO A 476 2.80 14.10 12.89
N ASN A 477 3.95 13.50 12.59
CA ASN A 477 4.65 13.61 11.30
C ASN A 477 4.25 12.50 10.30
N VAL A 478 3.29 11.64 10.65
CA VAL A 478 2.75 10.60 9.77
C VAL A 478 1.23 10.75 9.68
N THR A 479 0.75 11.16 8.51
CA THR A 479 -0.66 11.44 8.26
C THR A 479 -1.37 10.19 7.73
N MET A 480 -2.53 9.86 8.31
CA MET A 480 -3.46 8.88 7.76
C MET A 480 -4.47 9.57 6.85
N THR A 481 -4.39 9.31 5.55
CA THR A 481 -5.35 9.85 4.56
C THR A 481 -6.42 8.81 4.30
N HIS A 482 -7.67 9.12 4.67
CA HIS A 482 -8.80 8.23 4.43
C HIS A 482 -9.18 8.19 2.95
N VAL A 483 -9.47 6.99 2.44
CA VAL A 483 -9.87 6.74 1.05
C VAL A 483 -11.23 6.04 1.02
N TYR A 484 -12.04 6.43 0.05
CA TYR A 484 -13.47 6.14 0.05
C TYR A 484 -13.88 5.26 -1.13
N GLY A 485 -15.03 4.62 -0.99
CA GLY A 485 -15.78 3.97 -2.06
C GLY A 485 -17.12 4.69 -2.26
N ALA A 486 -17.45 5.00 -3.52
CA ALA A 486 -18.71 5.64 -3.89
C ALA A 486 -19.59 4.65 -4.66
N SER A 487 -20.86 4.52 -4.27
CA SER A 487 -21.84 3.73 -5.02
C SER A 487 -23.26 4.29 -4.91
N ARG A 488 -24.13 3.88 -5.81
CA ARG A 488 -25.59 4.13 -5.76
C ARG A 488 -26.32 3.15 -4.83
N ALA A 489 -25.68 2.79 -3.71
CA ALA A 489 -26.24 1.89 -2.70
C ALA A 489 -27.43 2.53 -1.98
N ALA A 490 -28.52 1.78 -1.85
CA ALA A 490 -29.67 2.18 -1.04
C ALA A 490 -29.49 1.76 0.44
N PHE A 491 -30.45 2.14 1.28
CA PHE A 491 -30.55 1.67 2.67
C PHE A 491 -30.60 0.13 2.78
N LEU A 492 -31.18 -0.54 1.77
CA LEU A 492 -31.15 -2.00 1.60
C LEU A 492 -30.05 -2.40 0.60
N PRO A 493 -29.40 -3.57 0.77
CA PRO A 493 -28.21 -3.95 0.00
C PRO A 493 -28.41 -4.07 -1.51
N GLY A 494 -29.53 -4.66 -1.94
CA GLY A 494 -29.89 -4.80 -3.37
C GLY A 494 -28.75 -5.34 -4.24
N MET A 495 -28.64 -4.82 -5.46
CA MET A 495 -27.53 -5.15 -6.38
C MET A 495 -26.18 -4.58 -5.93
N ALA A 496 -26.15 -3.51 -5.13
CA ALA A 496 -24.90 -2.88 -4.69
C ALA A 496 -24.05 -3.83 -3.83
N LEU A 497 -24.66 -4.73 -3.06
CA LEU A 497 -23.93 -5.78 -2.32
C LEU A 497 -23.25 -6.77 -3.28
N LEU A 498 -23.92 -7.18 -4.36
CA LEU A 498 -23.31 -8.03 -5.38
C LEU A 498 -22.19 -7.29 -6.12
N ASP A 499 -22.38 -6.01 -6.44
CA ASP A 499 -21.37 -5.20 -7.13
C ASP A 499 -20.10 -5.03 -6.30
N ASN A 500 -20.24 -4.86 -4.98
CA ASN A 500 -19.10 -4.87 -4.06
C ASN A 500 -18.47 -6.27 -3.95
N TRP A 501 -19.25 -7.35 -4.00
CA TRP A 501 -18.68 -8.70 -4.04
C TRP A 501 -17.87 -8.97 -5.33
N VAL A 502 -18.37 -8.52 -6.49
CA VAL A 502 -17.65 -8.60 -7.78
C VAL A 502 -16.38 -7.75 -7.74
N LEU A 503 -16.41 -6.55 -7.14
CA LEU A 503 -15.23 -5.71 -6.90
C LEU A 503 -14.17 -6.46 -6.07
N LEU A 504 -14.54 -7.03 -4.92
CA LEU A 504 -13.61 -7.74 -4.04
C LEU A 504 -13.00 -8.99 -4.67
N MET A 505 -13.73 -9.68 -5.56
CA MET A 505 -13.18 -10.79 -6.35
C MET A 505 -12.24 -10.31 -7.46
N THR A 506 -12.63 -9.27 -8.20
CA THR A 506 -11.82 -8.70 -9.30
C THR A 506 -10.49 -8.16 -8.77
N SER A 507 -10.47 -7.64 -7.54
CA SER A 507 -9.27 -7.15 -6.87
C SER A 507 -8.56 -8.19 -5.98
N GLY A 508 -8.96 -9.47 -6.02
CA GLY A 508 -8.27 -10.57 -5.34
C GLY A 508 -8.32 -10.54 -3.82
N ILE A 509 -9.18 -9.70 -3.22
CA ILE A 509 -9.38 -9.64 -1.76
C ILE A 509 -10.18 -10.86 -1.29
N VAL A 510 -11.10 -11.36 -2.13
CA VAL A 510 -11.79 -12.63 -1.94
C VAL A 510 -11.68 -13.51 -3.18
N SER A 511 -11.75 -14.83 -2.98
CA SER A 511 -11.92 -15.82 -4.05
C SER A 511 -13.42 -16.09 -4.30
N SER A 512 -13.75 -17.12 -5.09
CA SER A 512 -15.14 -17.56 -5.26
C SER A 512 -15.88 -17.70 -3.91
N ALA A 513 -17.19 -17.39 -3.87
CA ALA A 513 -17.97 -17.37 -2.63
C ALA A 513 -17.85 -18.67 -1.81
N LEU A 514 -17.90 -19.85 -2.46
CA LEU A 514 -17.72 -21.14 -1.79
C LEU A 514 -16.31 -21.32 -1.21
N GLU A 515 -15.26 -20.99 -1.97
CA GLU A 515 -13.89 -21.09 -1.48
C GLU A 515 -13.62 -20.12 -0.33
N THR A 516 -14.14 -18.90 -0.44
CA THR A 516 -14.09 -17.86 0.59
C THR A 516 -14.80 -18.31 1.87
N PHE A 517 -15.99 -18.91 1.77
CA PHE A 517 -16.72 -19.49 2.88
C PHE A 517 -15.94 -20.64 3.55
N LEU A 518 -15.40 -21.58 2.77
CA LEU A 518 -14.60 -22.70 3.28
C LEU A 518 -13.27 -22.26 3.93
N LYS A 519 -12.68 -21.15 3.48
CA LYS A 519 -11.53 -20.50 4.13
C LYS A 519 -11.92 -19.83 5.45
N VAL A 520 -13.04 -19.09 5.48
CA VAL A 520 -13.53 -18.39 6.69
C VAL A 520 -13.94 -19.38 7.79
N LEU A 521 -14.58 -20.50 7.45
CA LEU A 521 -14.92 -21.55 8.42
C LEU A 521 -13.72 -22.42 8.86
N GLY A 522 -12.52 -22.21 8.31
CA GLY A 522 -11.33 -23.02 8.62
C GLY A 522 -11.40 -24.49 8.16
N LEU A 523 -12.47 -24.88 7.46
CA LEU A 523 -12.70 -26.25 6.99
C LEU A 523 -11.68 -26.68 5.93
N ARG A 524 -11.16 -25.74 5.13
CA ARG A 524 -10.07 -26.00 4.19
C ARG A 524 -8.71 -25.73 4.84
N ARG A 525 -8.12 -26.76 5.46
CA ARG A 525 -6.68 -26.78 5.76
C ARG A 525 -5.88 -26.67 4.45
N HIS A 526 -4.66 -26.12 4.52
CA HIS A 526 -3.79 -25.98 3.35
C HIS A 526 -3.44 -27.35 2.75
N VAL A 527 -4.09 -27.69 1.63
CA VAL A 527 -3.52 -28.63 0.66
C VAL A 527 -2.42 -27.85 -0.07
N GLY A 528 -1.16 -28.23 0.16
CA GLY A 528 -0.03 -27.69 -0.60
C GLY A 528 -0.10 -28.12 -2.08
N PRO A 529 0.74 -27.55 -2.97
CA PRO A 529 0.83 -28.06 -4.32
C PRO A 529 1.18 -29.56 -4.30
N PRO A 530 0.44 -30.42 -5.02
CA PRO A 530 0.72 -31.86 -5.02
C PRO A 530 2.07 -32.13 -5.69
N GLY A 531 3.05 -32.58 -4.91
CA GLY A 531 4.40 -32.89 -5.41
C GLY A 531 5.59 -32.59 -4.49
N VAL A 532 5.40 -32.06 -3.27
CA VAL A 532 6.51 -31.77 -2.34
C VAL A 532 6.36 -32.53 -1.01
N GLU A 533 6.61 -33.84 -1.05
CA GLU A 533 6.91 -34.62 0.16
C GLU A 533 8.37 -34.38 0.57
N GLY A 534 8.62 -33.22 1.18
CA GLY A 534 9.93 -32.88 1.73
C GLY A 534 10.20 -33.61 3.04
N ASN A 535 11.24 -34.45 3.08
CA ASN A 535 11.68 -35.17 4.28
C ASN A 535 11.91 -34.21 5.47
N ALA A 536 11.09 -34.35 6.50
CA ALA A 536 11.24 -33.57 7.74
C ALA A 536 12.42 -34.11 8.57
N CYS A 537 13.49 -33.33 8.67
CA CYS A 537 14.64 -33.67 9.52
C CYS A 537 14.23 -33.63 11.01
N PRO A 538 14.36 -34.72 11.79
CA PRO A 538 13.81 -34.80 13.13
C PRO A 538 14.72 -34.16 14.19
N ALA A 539 14.50 -32.88 14.47
CA ALA A 539 15.21 -32.16 15.53
C ALA A 539 14.45 -32.15 16.88
N LEU A 540 15.01 -32.84 17.87
CA LEU A 540 14.96 -32.52 19.31
C LEU A 540 13.59 -32.16 19.92
N ARG A 541 12.87 -33.17 20.43
CA ARG A 541 12.10 -33.07 21.69
C ARG A 541 12.33 -34.31 22.55
N GLY A 542 12.96 -34.13 23.70
CA GLY A 542 13.00 -35.13 24.76
C GLY A 542 12.29 -34.61 26.01
N ALA A 543 11.29 -35.35 26.50
CA ALA A 543 10.83 -35.35 27.89
C ALA A 543 9.83 -36.50 28.11
N ALA A 544 10.00 -37.22 29.22
CA ALA A 544 9.32 -38.45 29.60
C ALA A 544 7.78 -38.49 29.48
N SER A 545 7.28 -39.64 29.02
CA SER A 545 6.30 -40.42 29.79
C SER A 545 6.55 -41.91 29.51
N ALA A 546 6.24 -42.79 30.47
CA ALA A 546 6.59 -44.21 30.41
C ALA A 546 5.38 -45.11 30.67
N ALA A 547 5.26 -46.20 29.90
CA ALA A 547 4.71 -47.49 30.32
C ALA A 547 4.78 -48.52 29.17
N SER A 548 5.32 -49.72 29.46
CA SER A 548 4.89 -51.05 28.92
C SER A 548 4.93 -51.34 27.39
N LEU A 549 5.22 -52.55 26.89
CA LEU A 549 5.59 -53.85 27.49
C LEU A 549 6.28 -54.76 26.42
N THR A 550 7.05 -55.76 26.87
CA THR A 550 7.40 -57.04 26.19
C THR A 550 8.00 -57.10 24.76
N SER A 551 9.31 -57.32 24.66
CA SER A 551 9.95 -58.59 24.21
C SER A 551 11.48 -58.50 24.51
N LEU A 552 12.23 -59.48 25.05
CA LEU A 552 12.43 -60.94 24.88
C LEU A 552 13.54 -61.31 23.87
N GLY A 553 14.71 -61.73 24.38
CA GLY A 553 15.81 -62.32 23.59
C GLY A 553 17.22 -61.78 23.91
N SER A 554 17.95 -62.48 24.79
CA SER A 554 19.26 -63.15 24.56
C SER A 554 20.20 -62.63 23.45
N LEU A 555 21.52 -62.47 23.60
CA LEU A 555 22.54 -62.75 24.67
C LEU A 555 23.74 -61.74 24.47
N THR A 556 24.99 -61.81 24.97
CA THR A 556 25.87 -62.82 25.60
C THR A 556 26.98 -62.15 26.48
N SER A 557 27.96 -62.92 26.96
CA SER A 557 29.23 -62.55 27.65
C SER A 557 30.35 -62.06 26.69
N LEU A 558 31.57 -61.60 27.05
CA LEU A 558 32.47 -61.60 28.24
C LEU A 558 33.20 -60.23 28.33
N ALA A 559 34.16 -59.90 29.24
CA ALA A 559 34.40 -60.12 30.69
C ALA A 559 35.84 -59.61 31.03
N SER A 560 36.01 -58.77 32.06
CA SER A 560 37.26 -58.40 32.79
C SER A 560 36.98 -57.09 33.58
N SER A 561 37.10 -56.98 34.91
CA SER A 561 38.26 -57.10 35.83
C SER A 561 39.27 -55.94 35.69
N GLY A 562 39.56 -55.12 36.70
CA GLY A 562 39.11 -55.11 38.11
C GLY A 562 39.44 -53.78 38.84
N GLY A 563 39.29 -53.74 40.17
CA GLY A 563 39.44 -52.51 40.98
C GLY A 563 40.89 -52.00 41.18
N GLY A 564 41.11 -50.90 41.92
CA GLY A 564 40.17 -50.05 42.65
C GLY A 564 40.87 -49.05 43.58
N TRP A 565 40.29 -48.81 44.77
CA TRP A 565 40.78 -47.97 45.88
C TRP A 565 40.60 -46.43 45.78
N LEU A 566 40.72 -45.78 46.95
CA LEU A 566 40.19 -44.48 47.41
C LEU A 566 41.21 -43.85 48.40
N PRO A 567 40.93 -42.73 49.11
CA PRO A 567 40.56 -41.38 48.65
C PRO A 567 41.40 -40.26 49.34
N GLY A 568 41.06 -38.98 49.11
CA GLY A 568 41.44 -37.84 49.98
C GLY A 568 42.32 -36.77 49.32
N ALA A 569 42.36 -35.52 49.79
CA ALA A 569 41.56 -34.89 50.86
C ALA A 569 41.46 -33.34 50.72
N GLU A 570 40.39 -32.80 51.30
CA GLU A 570 40.23 -31.49 51.97
C GLU A 570 40.87 -30.17 51.48
N SER A 571 39.98 -29.20 51.21
CA SER A 571 40.06 -27.78 51.66
C SER A 571 41.15 -26.85 51.06
N GLY A 572 41.10 -25.52 51.24
CA GLY A 572 40.17 -24.64 51.96
C GLY A 572 40.26 -23.19 51.46
N CYS A 573 39.55 -22.23 52.07
CA CYS A 573 39.35 -20.89 51.50
C CYS A 573 39.66 -19.74 52.47
N ARG A 574 40.46 -18.73 52.05
CA ARG A 574 40.18 -17.26 52.20
C ARG A 574 41.26 -16.31 51.65
N ARG A 575 40.91 -15.01 51.66
CA ARG A 575 41.62 -13.79 51.20
C ARG A 575 42.93 -13.52 51.97
N ILE A 576 43.85 -12.64 51.55
CA ILE A 576 43.80 -11.15 51.66
C ILE A 576 44.71 -10.44 50.62
N SER A 577 44.60 -9.11 50.51
CA SER A 577 44.97 -8.23 49.40
C SER A 577 46.40 -7.64 49.35
N SER A 578 46.88 -7.43 48.12
CA SER A 578 47.74 -6.30 47.67
C SER A 578 47.36 -5.97 46.21
N GLY A 579 47.80 -4.89 45.54
CA GLY A 579 48.71 -3.80 45.92
C GLY A 579 48.65 -2.65 44.90
N GLY A 580 49.68 -2.52 44.04
CA GLY A 580 49.86 -1.52 42.98
C GLY A 580 51.23 -1.74 42.29
N PRO A 581 51.75 -0.84 41.41
CA PRO A 581 51.19 0.41 40.87
C PRO A 581 51.15 0.47 39.30
N PRO A 582 50.56 1.53 38.69
CA PRO A 582 50.57 1.76 37.23
C PRO A 582 51.43 2.95 36.77
N SER A 583 51.91 2.96 35.52
CA SER A 583 52.46 4.13 34.79
C SER A 583 52.74 3.79 33.31
N PRO A 584 52.90 4.78 32.40
CA PRO A 584 52.13 6.03 32.29
C PRO A 584 51.61 6.27 30.84
N ARG A 585 50.81 7.33 30.64
CA ARG A 585 50.59 7.92 29.31
C ARG A 585 51.51 9.12 29.10
N ILE A 586 51.96 9.33 27.87
CA ILE A 586 52.43 10.63 27.35
C ILE A 586 51.59 10.96 26.12
N ALA A 587 51.36 12.25 25.86
CA ALA A 587 50.57 12.74 24.74
C ALA A 587 51.34 13.83 23.97
N ALA A 588 51.00 13.96 22.69
CA ALA A 588 51.24 15.11 21.82
C ALA A 588 50.02 15.22 20.89
#